data_AF-A0A2V7A9C5-F1
#
_entry.id   AF-A0A2V7A9C5-F1
#
_cell.length_a   1.000
_cell.length_b   1.000
_cell.length_c   1.000
_cell.angle_alpha   90.00
_cell.angle_beta   90.00
_cell.angle_gamma   90.00
#
_symmetry.space_group_name_H-M   'P 1'
#
loop_
_entity.id
_entity.type
_entity.pdbx_description
1 polymer ?
#
loop_
_entity_poly.entity_id
_entity_poly.type
_entity_poly.pdbx_seq_one_letter_code
_entity_poly.pdbx_strand_id
1 'polypeptide(L)' 'MGHLHQRVKLSADKTVTVRMLVDTDATFSVIPEALARAVGVKPLRRSVPIRLADGRRVRLAPS' A
#
# COMPACT_ATOMS: atom_id res chain seq x y z
N MET A 1 -19.76 -5.17 -7.21
CA MET A 1 -18.36 -5.38 -6.83
C MET A 1 -17.58 -5.79 -8.05
N GLY A 2 -16.64 -4.95 -8.49
CA GLY A 2 -15.86 -5.20 -9.70
C GLY A 2 -14.39 -5.00 -9.40
N HIS A 3 -13.61 -6.08 -9.49
CA HIS A 3 -12.15 -5.97 -9.47
C HIS A 3 -11.66 -5.82 -10.91
N LEU A 4 -10.78 -4.84 -11.15
CA LEU A 4 -10.23 -4.61 -12.48
C LEU A 4 -8.72 -4.43 -12.42
N HIS A 5 -8.03 -4.85 -13.47
CA HIS A 5 -6.60 -4.57 -13.59
C HIS A 5 -6.38 -3.21 -14.27
N GLN A 6 -5.72 -2.30 -13.57
CA GLN A 6 -5.42 -0.97 -14.08
C GLN A 6 -3.91 -0.72 -14.07
N ARG A 7 -3.41 0.03 -15.05
CA ARG A 7 -2.10 0.66 -14.95
C ARG A 7 -2.23 1.89 -14.06
N VAL A 8 -1.56 1.88 -12.91
CA VAL A 8 -1.62 2.91 -11.89
C VAL A 8 -0.27 3.58 -11.77
N LYS A 9 -0.26 4.93 -11.69
CA LYS A 9 0.94 5.68 -11.31
C LYS A 9 1.03 5.70 -9.79
N LEU A 10 2.10 5.13 -9.25
CA LEU A 10 2.45 5.20 -7.83
C LEU A 10 3.59 6.20 -7.66
N SER A 11 3.42 7.16 -6.76
CA SER A 11 4.38 8.22 -6.50
C SER A 11 4.69 8.33 -5.01
N ALA A 12 5.98 8.30 -4.68
CA ALA A 12 6.56 8.73 -3.41
C ALA A 12 7.79 9.60 -3.73
N ASP A 13 8.99 9.26 -3.24
CA ASP A 13 10.24 9.93 -3.64
C ASP A 13 10.53 9.73 -5.15
N LYS A 14 10.06 8.61 -5.72
CA LYS A 14 10.09 8.29 -7.16
C LYS A 14 8.69 7.93 -7.65
N THR A 15 8.49 8.02 -8.97
CA THR A 15 7.23 7.62 -9.62
C THR A 15 7.44 6.41 -10.52
N VAL A 16 6.53 5.44 -10.45
CA VAL A 16 6.50 4.26 -11.31
C VAL A 16 5.08 4.00 -11.79
N THR A 17 4.94 3.33 -12.94
CA THR A 17 3.64 2.83 -13.41
C THR A 17 3.62 1.32 -13.28
N VAL A 18 2.65 0.78 -12.55
CA VAL A 18 2.51 -0.66 -12.31
C VAL A 18 1.10 -1.13 -12.64
N ARG A 19 0.97 -2.41 -13.00
CA ARG A 19 -0.34 -3.05 -13.13
C ARG A 19 -0.80 -3.47 -11.74
N MET A 20 -1.91 -2.91 -11.26
CA MET A 20 -2.51 -3.25 -9.97
C MET A 20 -3.88 -3.87 -10.18
N LEU A 21 -4.27 -4.76 -9.27
CA LEU A 21 -5.67 -5.14 -9.09
C LEU A 21 -6.32 -4.02 -8.27
N VAL A 22 -7.31 -3.36 -8.84
CA VAL A 22 -8.11 -2.34 -8.16
C VAL A 22 -9.29 -3.04 -7.50
N ASP A 23 -9.34 -2.94 -6.18
CA ASP A 23 -10.49 -3.28 -5.38
C ASP A 23 -11.12 -1.98 -4.86
N THR A 24 -12.32 -1.66 -5.34
CA THR A 24 -12.98 -0.38 -5.03
C THR A 24 -13.41 -0.27 -3.57
N ASP A 25 -13.49 -1.40 -2.86
CA ASP A 25 -13.87 -1.42 -1.44
C ASP A 25 -12.63 -1.40 -0.51
N ALA A 26 -11.42 -1.38 -1.06
CA ALA A 26 -10.18 -1.32 -0.28
C ALA A 26 -9.91 0.11 0.22
N THR A 27 -9.79 0.27 1.55
CA THR A 27 -9.44 1.56 2.19
C THR A 27 -7.98 1.96 1.99
N PHE A 28 -7.08 0.98 1.84
CA PHE A 28 -5.65 1.19 1.70
C PHE A 28 -5.11 0.47 0.48
N SER A 29 -4.10 1.06 -0.17
CA SER A 29 -3.32 0.37 -1.19
C SER A 29 -2.30 -0.55 -0.54
N VAL A 30 -2.25 -1.80 -0.99
CA VAL A 30 -1.21 -2.77 -0.60
C VAL A 30 -0.28 -2.95 -1.79
N ILE A 31 1.01 -2.75 -1.55
CA ILE A 31 2.07 -2.95 -2.55
C ILE A 31 3.15 -3.87 -1.99
N PRO A 32 3.85 -4.64 -2.85
CA PRO A 32 5.01 -5.41 -2.41
C PRO A 32 6.10 -4.52 -1.81
N GLU A 33 6.80 -5.01 -0.79
CA GLU A 33 7.86 -4.25 -0.12
C GLU A 33 8.99 -3.84 -1.09
N ALA A 34 9.34 -4.70 -2.05
CA ALA A 34 10.29 -4.37 -3.10
C ALA A 34 9.84 -3.17 -3.94
N LEU A 35 8.54 -3.05 -4.24
CA LEU A 35 7.97 -1.92 -4.94
C LEU A 35 7.99 -0.66 -4.07
N ALA A 36 7.65 -0.78 -2.78
CA ALA A 36 7.75 0.32 -1.81
C ALA A 36 9.18 0.88 -1.75
N ARG A 37 10.20 0.02 -1.66
CA ARG A 37 11.62 0.42 -1.72
C ARG A 37 11.97 1.09 -3.05
N ALA A 38 11.49 0.54 -4.18
CA ALA A 38 11.78 1.07 -5.51
C ALA A 38 11.21 2.48 -5.72
N VAL A 39 10.04 2.80 -5.15
CA VAL A 39 9.45 4.14 -5.17
C VAL A 39 9.99 5.07 -4.08
N GLY A 40 10.85 4.56 -3.19
CA GLY A 40 11.47 5.33 -2.11
C GLY A 40 10.59 5.55 -0.89
N VAL A 41 9.59 4.68 -0.66
CA VAL A 41 8.87 4.66 0.63
C VAL A 41 9.85 4.24 1.73
N LYS A 42 10.00 5.10 2.74
CA LYS A 42 10.88 4.85 3.87
C LYS A 42 10.23 3.84 4.83
N PRO A 43 10.98 2.85 5.33
CA PRO A 43 10.44 1.89 6.29
C PRO A 43 10.04 2.60 7.58
N LEU A 44 9.05 2.03 8.26
CA LEU A 44 8.60 2.54 9.55
C LEU A 44 9.74 2.43 10.57
N ARG A 45 10.08 3.54 11.22
CA ARG A 45 11.09 3.55 12.30
C ARG A 45 10.55 3.03 13.64
N ARG A 46 9.23 2.94 13.77
CA ARG A 46 8.52 2.48 14.96
C ARG A 46 7.23 1.81 14.57
N SER A 47 6.72 0.93 15.42
CA SER A 47 5.42 0.34 15.19
C SER A 47 4.32 1.40 15.18
N VAL A 48 3.44 1.35 14.19
CA VAL A 48 2.34 2.30 14.02
C VAL A 48 1.00 1.57 14.25
N PRO A 49 0.13 2.08 15.13
CA PRO A 49 -1.23 1.55 15.25
C PRO A 49 -2.04 1.96 14.03
N ILE A 50 -2.65 0.99 13.35
CA ILE A 50 -3.55 1.21 12.23
C ILE A 50 -4.91 0.58 12.54
N ARG A 51 -5.98 1.24 12.07
CA ARG A 51 -7.35 0.70 12.14
C ARG A 51 -7.67 0.10 10.77
N LEU A 52 -7.98 -1.19 10.75
CA LEU A 52 -8.41 -1.91 9.55
C LEU A 52 -9.87 -1.59 9.24
N ALA A 53 -10.29 -1.89 8.02
CA ALA A 53 -11.67 -1.68 7.56
C ALA A 53 -12.70 -2.46 8.40
N ASP A 54 -12.32 -3.63 8.94
CA ASP A 54 -13.14 -4.43 9.87
C ASP A 54 -13.19 -3.87 11.31
N GLY A 55 -12.61 -2.69 11.53
CA GLY A 55 -12.57 -2.02 12.82
C GLY A 55 -11.48 -2.52 13.76
N ARG A 56 -10.76 -3.61 13.46
CA ARG A 56 -9.65 -4.09 14.29
C ARG A 56 -8.51 -3.08 14.30
N ARG A 57 -7.83 -2.99 15.43
CA ARG A 57 -6.59 -2.20 15.58
C ARG A 57 -5.42 -3.15 15.55
N VAL A 58 -4.53 -2.99 14.57
CA VAL A 58 -3.30 -3.78 14.46
C VAL A 58 -2.09 -2.87 14.55
N ARG A 59 -0.95 -3.43 14.91
CA ARG A 59 0.33 -2.74 14.94
C ARG A 59 1.13 -3.15 13.70
N LEU A 60 1.35 -2.21 12.78
CA LEU A 60 2.30 -2.43 11.70
C LEU A 60 3.70 -2.32 12.30
N ALA A 61 4.48 -3.40 12.27
CA ALA A 61 5.85 -3.43 12.76
C ALA A 61 6.81 -2.91 11.68
N PRO A 62 8.00 -2.40 12.04
CA PRO A 62 9.10 -2.25 11.10
C PRO A 62 9.39 -3.58 10.40
N SER A 63 9.56 -3.55 9.08
CA SER A 63 10.01 -4.65 8.24
C SER A 63 11.52 -4.58 8.03
#